data_AF-A0A7K2L295-F1
#
_entry.id   AF-A0A7K2L295-F1
#
_cell.length_a   1.000
_cell.length_b   1.000
_cell.length_c   1.000
_cell.angle_alpha   90.00
_cell.angle_beta   90.00
_cell.angle_gamma   90.00
#
_symmetry.space_group_name_H-M   'P 1'
#
loop_
_entity.id
_entity.type
_entity.pdbx_description
1 polymer ?
#
loop_
_entity_poly.entity_id
_entity_poly.type
_entity_poly.pdbx_seq_one_letter_code
_entity_poly.pdbx_strand_id
1 'polypeptide(L)'
;MTDAGELLVLTRKLLAEHPPATTDRTDFLRARFDAGLAWVHYPVGLGGLDAPRALQTVVDAELAAAGAPDNDPRKIGIGLGMAAPTVLAHGTDAVRRRFLRPLWV
;
A
#
# COMPACT_ATOMS: atom_id res chain seq x y z
N MET A 1 8.97 8.78 -13.51
CA MET A 1 8.90 7.31 -13.39
C MET A 1 9.41 7.00 -12.01
N THR A 2 8.54 6.48 -11.15
CA THR A 2 8.85 6.25 -9.73
C THR A 2 9.99 5.26 -9.58
N ASP A 3 11.08 5.68 -8.92
CA ASP A 3 12.25 4.85 -8.66
C ASP A 3 12.42 4.50 -7.16
N ALA A 4 13.46 3.73 -6.84
CA ALA A 4 13.71 3.30 -5.46
C ALA A 4 13.98 4.47 -4.50
N GLY A 5 14.65 5.53 -4.96
CA GLY A 5 14.96 6.70 -4.15
C GLY A 5 13.70 7.49 -3.80
N GLU A 6 12.81 7.68 -4.78
CA GLU A 6 11.52 8.32 -4.58
C GLU A 6 10.64 7.54 -3.59
N LEU A 7 10.59 6.20 -3.71
CA LEU A 7 9.85 5.35 -2.78
C LEU A 7 10.38 5.43 -1.35
N LEU A 8 11.71 5.53 -1.15
CA LEU A 8 12.28 5.73 0.18
C LEU A 8 11.88 7.08 0.77
N VAL A 9 11.90 8.15 -0.02
CA VAL A 9 11.46 9.48 0.43
C VAL A 9 9.99 9.46 0.84
N LEU A 10 9.12 8.86 0.01
CA LEU A 10 7.69 8.74 0.31
C LEU A 10 7.42 7.87 1.54
N THR A 11 8.15 6.76 1.70
CA THR A 11 8.00 5.87 2.87
C THR A 11 8.44 6.58 4.15
N ARG A 12 9.55 7.32 4.12
CA ARG A 12 10.00 8.13 5.26
C ARG A 12 9.03 9.25 5.59
N LYS A 13 8.45 9.89 4.58
CA LYS A 13 7.40 10.89 4.77
C LYS A 13 6.19 10.28 5.47
N LEU A 14 5.71 9.11 5.01
CA LEU A 14 4.62 8.38 5.66
C LEU A 14 4.94 8.09 7.14
N LEU A 15 6.15 7.60 7.43
CA LEU A 15 6.58 7.30 8.79
C LEU A 15 6.68 8.55 9.69
N ALA A 16 7.06 9.70 9.12
CA ALA A 16 7.13 10.96 9.85
C ALA A 16 5.73 11.54 10.14
N GLU A 17 4.81 11.45 9.17
CA GLU A 17 3.43 11.95 9.30
C GLU A 17 2.55 11.02 10.16
N HIS A 18 2.83 9.71 10.12
CA HIS A 18 2.11 8.67 10.85
C HIS A 18 3.08 7.78 11.64
N PRO A 19 3.66 8.24 12.76
CA PRO A 19 4.62 7.44 13.51
C PRO A 19 4.00 6.13 14.01
N PRO A 20 4.59 4.95 13.71
CA PRO A 20 4.01 3.65 14.09
C PRO A 20 3.77 3.47 15.60
N ALA A 21 4.57 4.14 16.43
CA ALA A 21 4.47 4.06 17.88
C ALA A 21 3.23 4.78 18.46
N THR A 22 2.62 5.70 17.72
CA THR A 22 1.51 6.55 18.21
C THR A 22 0.29 6.56 17.30
N THR A 23 0.39 5.99 16.10
CA THR A 23 -0.72 5.89 15.15
C THR A 23 -1.43 4.55 15.33
N ASP A 24 -2.77 4.53 15.35
CA ASP A 24 -3.53 3.29 15.31
C ASP A 24 -3.18 2.47 14.06
N ARG A 25 -3.15 1.14 14.19
CA ARG A 25 -2.82 0.22 13.08
C ARG A 25 -3.68 0.50 11.85
N THR A 26 -4.99 0.64 12.02
CA THR A 26 -5.95 0.81 10.93
C THR A 26 -5.70 2.12 10.18
N ASP A 27 -5.44 3.19 10.93
CA ASP A 27 -5.18 4.51 10.35
C ASP A 27 -3.83 4.57 9.65
N PHE A 28 -2.81 3.89 10.17
CA PHE A 28 -1.53 3.73 9.49
C PHE A 28 -1.69 2.99 8.14
N LEU A 29 -2.44 1.88 8.11
CA LEU A 29 -2.65 1.11 6.88
C LEU A 29 -3.46 1.89 5.83
N ARG A 30 -4.43 2.69 6.28
CA ARG A 30 -5.17 3.63 5.43
C ARG A 30 -4.24 4.69 4.85
N ALA A 31 -3.41 5.32 5.67
CA ALA A 31 -2.44 6.32 5.21
C ALA A 31 -1.43 5.72 4.22
N ARG A 32 -0.94 4.50 4.47
CA ARG A 32 -0.06 3.76 3.54
C ARG A 32 -0.74 3.54 2.19
N PHE A 33 -2.01 3.14 2.19
CA PHE A 33 -2.78 2.98 0.96
C PHE A 33 -2.93 4.31 0.23
N ASP A 34 -3.34 5.36 0.92
CA ASP A 34 -3.58 6.69 0.34
C ASP A 34 -2.28 7.31 -0.21
N ALA A 35 -1.12 6.97 0.38
CA ALA A 35 0.20 7.35 -0.11
C ALA A 35 0.68 6.53 -1.33
N GLY A 36 -0.07 5.52 -1.77
CA GLY A 36 0.31 4.67 -2.91
C GLY A 36 1.36 3.60 -2.57
N LEU A 37 1.56 3.30 -1.29
CA LEU A 37 2.61 2.39 -0.80
C LEU A 37 2.08 0.99 -0.43
N ALA A 38 0.81 0.71 -0.73
CA ALA A 38 0.18 -0.59 -0.52
C ALA A 38 0.62 -1.60 -1.59
N TRP A 39 0.44 -1.24 -2.86
CA TRP A 39 0.89 -1.98 -4.02
C TRP A 39 1.52 -1.00 -5.00
N VAL A 40 2.83 -0.78 -4.92
CA VAL A 40 3.49 0.31 -5.68
C VAL A 40 3.25 0.23 -7.21
N HIS A 41 2.95 -0.96 -7.72
CA HIS A 41 2.64 -1.25 -9.13
C HIS A 41 1.18 -1.08 -9.52
N TYR A 42 0.29 -0.73 -8.58
CA TYR A 42 -1.07 -0.33 -8.90
C TYR A 42 -1.09 1.13 -9.36
N PRO A 43 -2.17 1.58 -10.02
CA PRO A 43 -2.31 2.96 -10.43
C PRO A 43 -2.33 3.94 -9.26
N VAL A 44 -1.90 5.17 -9.53
CA VAL A 44 -2.07 6.30 -8.61
C VAL A 44 -3.54 6.42 -8.17
N GLY A 45 -3.74 6.57 -6.85
CA GLY A 45 -5.07 6.69 -6.23
C GLY A 45 -5.78 5.36 -5.97
N LEU A 46 -5.20 4.22 -6.36
CA LEU A 46 -5.72 2.88 -6.07
C LEU A 46 -4.75 2.06 -5.20
N GLY A 47 -3.96 2.74 -4.36
CA GLY A 47 -2.98 2.10 -3.48
C GLY A 47 -1.58 1.95 -4.07
N GLY A 48 -1.34 2.46 -5.28
CA GLY A 48 -0.04 2.39 -5.96
C GLY A 48 0.44 3.70 -6.56
N LEU A 49 1.57 3.61 -7.27
CA LEU A 49 2.31 4.74 -7.86
C LEU A 49 2.76 4.43 -9.30
N ASP A 50 2.13 3.45 -9.96
CA ASP A 50 2.51 2.95 -11.30
C ASP A 50 4.00 2.55 -11.41
N ALA A 51 4.59 2.09 -10.30
CA ALA A 51 6.00 1.72 -10.21
C ALA A 51 6.25 0.24 -10.57
N PRO A 52 7.47 -0.16 -10.97
CA PRO A 52 7.81 -1.56 -11.15
C PRO A 52 7.53 -2.38 -9.88
N ARG A 53 6.83 -3.51 -10.01
CA ARG A 53 6.49 -4.41 -8.88
C ARG A 53 7.70 -4.81 -8.03
N ALA A 54 8.87 -4.98 -8.66
CA ALA A 54 10.10 -5.34 -7.99
C ALA A 54 10.54 -4.33 -6.91
N LEU A 55 10.08 -3.07 -7.00
CA LEU A 55 10.41 -2.03 -6.03
C LEU A 55 9.57 -2.09 -4.75
N GLN A 56 8.55 -2.95 -4.67
CA GLN A 56 7.75 -3.12 -3.45
C GLN A 56 8.64 -3.48 -2.24
N THR A 57 9.70 -4.25 -2.46
CA THR A 57 10.65 -4.66 -1.42
C THR A 57 11.36 -3.49 -0.75
N VAL A 58 11.56 -2.37 -1.46
CA VAL A 58 12.18 -1.16 -0.91
C VAL A 58 11.27 -0.54 0.16
N VAL A 59 9.97 -0.43 -0.15
CA VAL A 59 8.96 0.09 0.79
C VAL A 59 8.82 -0.85 1.98
N ASP A 60 8.68 -2.15 1.73
CA ASP A 60 8.47 -3.15 2.79
C ASP A 60 9.67 -3.22 3.74
N ALA A 61 10.90 -3.12 3.23
CA ALA A 61 12.11 -3.11 4.05
C ALA A 61 12.21 -1.89 4.98
N GLU A 62 11.92 -0.69 4.47
CA GLU A 62 11.96 0.55 5.27
C GLU A 62 10.85 0.55 6.34
N LEU A 63 9.63 0.09 5.99
CA LEU A 63 8.53 -0.04 6.94
C LEU A 63 8.84 -1.07 8.04
N ALA A 64 9.40 -2.23 7.67
CA ALA A 64 9.80 -3.26 8.63
C ALA A 64 10.90 -2.76 9.57
N ALA A 65 11.90 -2.04 9.06
CA ALA A 65 12.97 -1.45 9.87
C ALA A 65 12.43 -0.43 10.90
N ALA A 66 11.35 0.28 10.56
CA ALA A 66 10.66 1.20 11.46
C ALA A 66 9.67 0.52 12.42
N GLY A 67 9.50 -0.80 12.35
CA GLY A 67 8.51 -1.53 13.14
C GLY A 67 7.06 -1.16 12.80
N ALA A 68 6.81 -0.72 11.56
CA ALA A 68 5.49 -0.32 11.13
C ALA A 68 4.53 -1.53 11.06
N PRO A 69 3.23 -1.34 11.38
CA PRO A 69 2.26 -2.41 11.26
C PRO A 69 2.04 -2.81 9.79
N ASP A 70 1.74 -4.08 9.56
CA ASP A 70 1.35 -4.61 8.25
C ASP A 70 -0.16 -4.93 8.20
N ASN A 71 -0.65 -5.26 7.00
CA ASN A 71 -2.02 -5.70 6.78
C ASN A 71 -2.23 -7.21 6.95
N ASP A 72 -1.28 -7.91 7.56
CA ASP A 72 -1.28 -9.36 7.77
C ASP A 72 -1.65 -10.16 6.49
N PRO A 73 -0.84 -10.08 5.43
CA PRO A 73 -1.19 -10.63 4.12
C PRO A 73 -1.45 -12.15 4.13
N ARG A 74 -0.95 -12.86 5.16
CA ARG A 74 -1.16 -14.29 5.37
C ARG A 74 -2.61 -14.62 5.74
N LYS A 75 -3.31 -13.72 6.45
CA LYS A 75 -4.73 -13.91 6.80
C LYS A 75 -5.68 -13.54 5.68
N ILE A 76 -5.25 -12.68 4.76
CA ILE A 76 -6.09 -12.13 3.69
C ILE A 76 -5.60 -12.51 2.28
N GLY A 77 -4.95 -13.67 2.14
CA GLY A 77 -4.36 -14.12 0.87
C GLY A 77 -5.35 -14.20 -0.31
N ILE A 78 -6.60 -14.61 -0.07
CA ILE A 78 -7.65 -14.61 -1.10
C ILE A 78 -8.01 -13.17 -1.52
N GLY A 79 -8.15 -12.27 -0.55
CA GLY A 79 -8.47 -10.87 -0.77
C GLY A 79 -7.37 -10.16 -1.55
N LEU A 80 -6.14 -10.20 -1.04
CA LEU A 80 -5.00 -9.49 -1.63
C LEU A 80 -4.48 -10.14 -2.92
N GLY A 81 -4.44 -11.48 -2.95
CA GLY A 81 -3.81 -12.24 -4.02
C GLY A 81 -4.73 -12.53 -5.21
N MET A 82 -6.05 -12.55 -5.01
CA MET A 82 -7.01 -12.88 -6.08
C MET A 82 -8.06 -11.78 -6.29
N ALA A 83 -8.72 -11.31 -5.23
CA ALA A 83 -9.82 -10.36 -5.38
C ALA A 83 -9.33 -8.97 -5.79
N ALA A 84 -8.27 -8.44 -5.16
CA ALA A 84 -7.66 -7.15 -5.52
C ALA A 84 -7.24 -7.06 -7.00
N PRO A 85 -6.44 -8.01 -7.56
CA PRO A 85 -6.07 -7.93 -8.97
C PRO A 85 -7.27 -8.12 -9.91
N THR A 86 -8.27 -8.92 -9.53
CA THR A 86 -9.52 -9.08 -10.31
C THR A 86 -10.31 -7.78 -10.36
N VAL A 87 -10.49 -7.12 -9.21
CA VAL A 87 -11.16 -5.82 -9.11
C VAL A 87 -10.40 -4.75 -9.88
N LEU A 88 -9.07 -4.76 -9.82
CA LEU A 88 -8.25 -3.84 -10.60
C LEU A 88 -8.44 -4.06 -12.11
N ALA A 89 -8.33 -5.30 -12.58
CA ALA A 89 -8.37 -5.63 -14.00
C ALA A 89 -9.77 -5.44 -14.62
N HIS A 90 -10.84 -5.82 -13.90
CA HIS A 90 -12.18 -5.94 -14.47
C HIS A 90 -13.22 -5.01 -13.84
N GLY A 91 -12.91 -4.39 -12.70
CA GLY A 91 -13.81 -3.45 -12.05
C GLY A 91 -13.93 -2.14 -12.80
N THR A 92 -15.13 -1.54 -12.77
CA THR A 92 -15.29 -0.13 -13.13
C THR A 92 -14.56 0.75 -12.10
N ASP A 93 -14.32 2.03 -12.42
CA ASP A 93 -13.67 2.95 -11.47
C ASP A 93 -14.43 3.08 -10.16
N ALA A 94 -15.76 3.02 -10.21
CA ALA A 94 -16.60 3.00 -9.01
C ALA A 94 -16.36 1.74 -8.16
N VAL A 95 -16.23 0.56 -8.78
CA VAL A 95 -15.92 -0.70 -8.09
C VAL A 95 -14.51 -0.66 -7.50
N ARG A 96 -13.51 -0.24 -8.28
CA ARG A 96 -12.12 -0.12 -7.81
C ARG A 96 -12.01 0.77 -6.58
N ARG A 97 -12.57 1.98 -6.64
CA ARG A 97 -12.55 2.95 -5.53
C ARG A 97 -13.32 2.46 -4.30
N ARG A 98 -14.43 1.75 -4.51
CA ARG A 98 -15.24 1.20 -3.41
C ARG A 98 -14.55 0.07 -2.67
N PHE A 99 -13.82 -0.81 -3.36
CA PHE A 99 -13.40 -2.08 -2.78
C PHE A 99 -11.89 -2.19 -2.49
N LEU A 100 -11.00 -1.53 -3.23
CA LEU A 100 -9.56 -1.74 -3.05
C LEU A 100 -9.04 -1.22 -1.70
N ARG A 101 -9.46 -0.02 -1.28
CA ARG A 101 -9.02 0.56 -0.01
C ARG A 101 -9.53 -0.22 1.21
N PRO A 102 -10.83 -0.56 1.33
CA PRO A 102 -11.31 -1.35 2.46
C PRO A 102 -10.75 -2.77 2.50
N LEU A 103 -10.43 -3.37 1.35
CA LEU A 103 -9.88 -4.72 1.29
C LEU A 103 -8.42 -4.78 1.77
N TRP A 104 -7.67 -3.69 1.67
CA TRP A 104 -6.26 -3.64 2.04
C TRP A 104 -6.01 -3.52 3.55
N VAL A 105 -6.94 -2.93 4.30
CA VAL A 105 -6.80 -2.52 5.71
C VAL A 105 -7.25 -3.64 6.66
#